data_AF-A0A3B4H4M7-F1
#
_entry.id   AF-A0A3B4H4M7-F1
#
_cell.length_a   1.000
_cell.length_b   1.000
_cell.length_c   1.000
_cell.angle_alpha   90.00
_cell.angle_beta   90.00
_cell.angle_gamma   90.00
#
_symmetry.space_group_name_H-M   'P 1'
#
loop_
_entity.id
_entity.type
_entity.pdbx_description
1 polymer ?
#
loop_
_entity_poly.entity_id
_entity_poly.type
_entity_poly.pdbx_seq_one_letter_code
_entity_poly.pdbx_strand_id
1 'polypeptide(L)'
;MYTSHSTIAFQKPEISNVILRCLPVEHCKRAQGLSIVRIPGCNVENASYGLTVCAERTAIQRAVVEGHTQFSAIAVTCDIKDRFVGPCGACRQVLMEVRRCL
;
A
#
# COMPACT_ATOMS: atom_id res chain seq x y z
N MET A 1 -22.00 -7.07 25.09
CA MET A 1 -22.65 -7.67 23.91
C MET A 1 -21.63 -7.81 22.78
N TYR A 2 -20.50 -8.45 23.07
CA TYR A 2 -19.46 -8.80 22.09
C TYR A 2 -19.35 -10.32 22.16
N THR A 3 -20.02 -11.00 21.23
CA THR A 3 -19.81 -12.43 21.05
C THR A 3 -19.69 -12.70 19.57
N SER A 4 -18.54 -13.31 19.24
CA SER A 4 -18.40 -14.38 18.25
C SER A 4 -18.99 -14.07 16.88
N HIS A 5 -18.14 -13.76 15.91
CA HIS A 5 -18.10 -14.29 14.54
C HIS A 5 -17.12 -13.39 13.79
N SER A 6 -15.85 -13.80 13.77
CA SER A 6 -14.92 -13.61 12.65
C SER A 6 -15.26 -12.45 11.70
N THR A 7 -14.98 -11.21 12.09
CA THR A 7 -14.97 -10.08 11.14
C THR A 7 -13.65 -10.15 10.37
N ILE A 8 -13.55 -11.20 9.56
CA ILE A 8 -12.69 -11.22 8.37
C ILE A 8 -13.09 -9.97 7.59
N ALA A 9 -12.10 -9.12 7.31
CA ALA A 9 -12.26 -7.89 6.54
C ALA A 9 -13.27 -8.12 5.41
N PHE A 10 -14.36 -7.36 5.37
CA PHE A 10 -15.28 -7.39 4.25
C PHE A 10 -14.50 -6.94 3.01
N GLN A 11 -13.97 -7.89 2.24
CA GLN A 11 -13.47 -7.59 0.90
C GLN A 11 -14.70 -7.37 0.02
N LYS A 12 -15.15 -6.11 -0.08
CA LYS A 12 -15.97 -5.74 -1.22
C LYS A 12 -15.14 -5.87 -2.50
N PRO A 13 -15.77 -6.26 -3.63
CA PRO A 13 -15.09 -6.52 -4.90
C PRO A 13 -14.57 -5.24 -5.62
N GLU A 14 -14.52 -4.10 -4.93
CA GLU A 14 -13.97 -2.83 -5.45
C GLU A 14 -12.46 -2.75 -5.17
N ILE A 15 -11.75 -3.86 -5.43
CA ILE A 15 -10.40 -4.09 -4.93
C ILE A 15 -9.45 -3.08 -5.58
N SER A 16 -9.01 -2.12 -4.77
CA SER A 16 -7.94 -1.24 -5.18
C SER A 16 -6.63 -2.04 -5.05
N ASN A 17 -6.11 -2.59 -6.14
CA ASN A 17 -4.83 -3.30 -6.10
C ASN A 17 -3.70 -2.30 -6.25
N VAL A 18 -2.72 -2.39 -5.35
CA VAL A 18 -1.54 -1.55 -5.37
C VAL A 18 -0.29 -2.39 -5.51
N ILE A 19 0.63 -1.95 -6.36
CA ILE A 19 1.98 -2.53 -6.46
C ILE A 19 2.98 -1.44 -6.10
N LEU A 20 3.67 -1.63 -4.98
CA LEU A 20 4.76 -0.77 -4.54
C LEU A 20 6.09 -1.32 -5.06
N ARG A 21 6.89 -0.45 -5.67
CA ARG A 21 8.23 -0.75 -6.18
C ARG A 21 9.27 -0.26 -5.18
N CYS A 22 9.97 -1.19 -4.54
CA CYS A 22 11.05 -0.88 -3.60
C CYS A 22 12.42 -0.98 -4.30
N LEU A 23 13.38 -0.19 -3.84
CA LEU A 23 14.80 -0.38 -4.17
C LEU A 23 15.46 -1.21 -3.05
N PRO A 24 16.38 -2.13 -3.38
CA PRO A 24 17.15 -2.84 -2.36
C PRO A 24 17.97 -1.84 -1.53
N VAL A 25 18.03 -2.07 -0.22
CA VAL A 25 18.65 -1.16 0.78
C VAL A 25 20.18 -1.25 0.79
N GLU A 26 20.78 -1.89 -0.20
CA GLU A 26 22.22 -2.07 -0.33
C GLU A 26 22.85 -0.76 -0.82
N HIS A 27 23.71 -0.20 0.04
CA HIS A 27 24.48 1.02 -0.13
C HIS A 27 24.78 1.39 -1.60
N CYS A 28 24.37 2.61 -1.96
CA CYS A 28 24.82 3.38 -3.13
C CYS A 28 26.23 2.97 -3.61
N LYS A 29 26.33 2.13 -4.66
CA LYS A 29 27.21 2.28 -5.86
C LYS A 29 26.79 1.28 -6.95
N ARG A 30 26.37 1.83 -8.10
CA ARG A 30 26.23 1.17 -9.42
C ARG A 30 25.09 0.14 -9.58
N ALA A 31 24.17 0.52 -10.45
CA ALA A 31 23.10 -0.29 -11.02
C ALA A 31 23.61 -1.53 -11.79
N GLN A 32 24.01 -2.59 -11.08
CA GLN A 32 24.23 -3.91 -11.68
C GLN A 32 23.56 -4.96 -10.79
N GLY A 33 22.34 -5.35 -11.18
CA GLY A 33 21.51 -6.34 -10.48
C GLY A 33 20.32 -5.74 -9.73
N LEU A 34 19.50 -4.90 -10.37
CA LEU A 34 18.31 -4.32 -9.74
C LEU A 34 17.22 -5.41 -9.57
N SER A 35 17.20 -6.15 -8.46
CA SER A 35 16.06 -7.00 -8.11
C SER A 35 14.89 -6.09 -7.74
N ILE A 36 13.94 -5.95 -8.66
CA ILE A 36 12.72 -5.17 -8.42
C ILE A 36 11.83 -5.98 -7.48
N VAL A 37 11.70 -5.53 -6.24
CA VAL A 37 10.74 -6.12 -5.29
C VAL A 37 9.40 -5.42 -5.45
N ARG A 38 8.35 -6.22 -5.70
CA ARG A 38 6.96 -5.78 -5.84
C ARG A 38 6.18 -6.19 -4.61
N ILE A 39 5.69 -5.19 -3.86
CA ILE A 39 4.87 -5.44 -2.67
C ILE A 39 3.40 -5.18 -3.02
N PRO A 40 2.54 -6.21 -3.02
CA PRO A 40 1.12 -6.05 -3.27
C PRO A 40 0.41 -5.53 -2.02
N GLY A 41 -0.63 -4.72 -2.22
CA GLY A 41 -1.55 -4.28 -1.17
C GLY A 41 -2.99 -4.16 -1.67
N CYS A 42 -3.94 -4.33 -0.76
CA CYS A 42 -5.38 -4.15 -0.97
C CYS A 42 -6.01 -3.37 0.19
N ASN A 43 -7.20 -2.82 -0.03
CA ASN A 43 -7.99 -2.20 1.03
C ASN A 43 -8.50 -3.26 2.02
N VAL A 44 -8.47 -2.89 3.30
CA VAL A 44 -8.96 -3.69 4.42
C VAL A 44 -10.07 -2.89 5.11
N GLU A 45 -11.30 -3.33 4.91
CA GLU A 45 -12.49 -2.65 5.45
C GLU A 45 -12.83 -3.14 6.85
N ASN A 46 -13.49 -2.27 7.61
CA ASN A 46 -14.01 -2.59 8.93
C ASN A 46 -15.40 -1.98 9.13
N ALA A 47 -16.22 -2.63 9.95
CA ALA A 47 -17.54 -2.12 10.33
C ALA A 47 -17.45 -0.76 11.04
N SER A 48 -16.40 -0.53 11.81
CA SER A 48 -16.01 0.80 12.26
C SER A 48 -15.23 1.48 11.14
N TYR A 49 -15.91 2.27 10.31
CA TYR A 49 -15.33 2.81 9.07
C TYR A 49 -14.02 3.59 9.26
N GLY A 50 -13.81 4.24 10.41
CA GLY A 50 -12.57 4.93 10.73
C GLY A 50 -11.33 4.01 10.82
N LEU A 51 -11.54 2.70 11.00
CA LEU A 51 -10.47 1.69 11.03
C LEU A 51 -10.12 1.15 9.64
N THR A 52 -10.77 1.62 8.58
CA THR A 52 -10.49 1.18 7.21
C THR A 52 -9.09 1.61 6.77
N VAL A 53 -8.34 0.66 6.23
CA VAL A 53 -6.99 0.87 5.69
C VAL A 53 -7.04 0.74 4.18
N CYS A 54 -6.49 1.75 3.49
CA CYS A 54 -6.44 1.75 2.02
C CYS A 54 -5.25 0.92 1.52
N ALA A 55 -5.33 0.46 0.28
CA ALA A 55 -4.34 -0.41 -0.34
C ALA A 55 -2.91 0.15 -0.35
N GLU A 56 -2.75 1.46 -0.50
CA GLU A 56 -1.45 2.13 -0.48
C GLU A 56 -0.78 1.99 0.88
N ARG A 57 -1.56 2.20 1.96
CA ARG A 57 -1.06 2.07 3.34
C ARG A 57 -0.71 0.61 3.64
N THR A 58 -1.54 -0.34 3.21
CA THR A 58 -1.25 -1.77 3.35
C THR A 58 0.07 -2.15 2.67
N ALA A 59 0.29 -1.71 1.43
CA ALA A 59 1.51 -2.01 0.68
C ALA A 59 2.76 -1.40 1.36
N ILE A 60 2.68 -0.14 1.81
CA ILE A 60 3.78 0.54 2.49
C ILE A 60 4.10 -0.12 3.83
N GLN A 61 3.08 -0.39 4.66
CA GLN A 61 3.25 -1.02 5.97
C GLN A 61 3.89 -2.40 5.83
N ARG A 62 3.43 -3.20 4.86
CA ARG A 62 4.04 -4.49 4.55
C ARG A 62 5.51 -4.34 4.14
N ALA A 63 5.79 -3.41 3.24
CA ALA A 63 7.17 -3.18 2.78
C ALA A 63 8.10 -2.79 3.94
N VAL A 64 7.63 -1.94 4.86
CA VAL A 64 8.40 -1.56 6.06
C VAL A 64 8.64 -2.75 6.99
N VAL A 65 7.64 -3.63 7.19
CA VAL A 65 7.80 -4.86 7.97
C VAL A 65 8.82 -5.81 7.32
N GLU A 66 8.87 -5.86 5.99
CA GLU A 66 9.85 -6.62 5.22
C GLU A 66 11.23 -5.92 5.15
N GLY A 67 11.40 -4.76 5.80
CA GLY A 67 12.66 -4.03 5.89
C GLY A 67 12.93 -3.05 4.74
N HIS A 68 11.97 -2.86 3.83
CA HIS A 68 12.06 -1.89 2.74
C HIS A 68 11.65 -0.49 3.21
N THR A 69 12.58 0.44 3.18
CA THR A 69 12.36 1.86 3.55
C THR A 69 12.55 2.83 2.39
N GLN A 70 13.01 2.34 1.24
CA GLN A 70 13.21 3.14 0.03
C GLN A 70 12.26 2.71 -1.09
N PHE A 71 11.44 3.66 -1.55
CA PHE A 71 10.37 3.43 -2.51
C PHE A 71 10.64 4.21 -3.79
N SER A 72 10.59 3.55 -4.94
CA SER A 72 10.78 4.20 -6.25
C SER A 72 9.47 4.65 -6.87
N ALA A 73 8.41 3.85 -6.75
CA ALA A 73 7.12 4.14 -7.37
C ALA A 73 6.01 3.32 -6.72
N ILE A 74 4.78 3.82 -6.82
CA ILE A 74 3.57 3.12 -6.43
C ILE A 74 2.59 3.14 -7.60
N ALA A 75 2.04 1.98 -7.96
CA ALA A 75 0.98 1.86 -8.95
C ALA A 75 -0.31 1.54 -8.21
N VAL A 76 -1.35 2.37 -8.39
CA VAL A 76 -2.66 2.20 -7.78
C VAL A 76 -3.67 1.92 -8.89
N THR A 77 -4.46 0.88 -8.74
CA THR A 77 -5.53 0.50 -9.67
C THR A 77 -6.85 0.42 -8.92
N CYS A 78 -7.95 0.67 -9.63
CA CYS A 78 -9.31 0.52 -9.13
C CYS A 78 -10.21 0.11 -10.30
N ASP A 79 -11.26 -0.67 -10.03
CA ASP A 79 -12.19 -1.14 -11.07
C ASP A 79 -13.19 -0.08 -11.56
N ILE A 80 -12.99 1.17 -11.14
CA ILE A 80 -13.81 2.31 -11.55
C ILE A 80 -13.31 2.83 -12.90
N LYS A 81 -14.10 2.62 -13.96
CA LYS A 81 -13.72 2.96 -15.35
C LYS A 81 -13.99 4.41 -15.73
N ASP A 82 -15.06 5.00 -15.18
CA ASP A 82 -15.61 6.27 -15.69
C ASP A 82 -15.07 7.52 -14.97
N ARG A 83 -14.18 7.35 -13.99
CA ARG A 83 -13.54 8.46 -13.27
C ARG A 83 -12.15 8.10 -12.80
N PHE A 84 -11.27 9.09 -12.79
CA PHE A 84 -9.98 8.98 -12.13
C PHE A 84 -10.17 9.02 -10.61
N VAL A 85 -9.65 8.00 -9.92
CA VAL A 85 -9.62 7.95 -8.46
C VAL A 85 -8.17 7.99 -8.00
N GLY A 86 -7.81 9.10 -7.35
CA GLY A 86 -6.49 9.27 -6.75
C GLY A 86 -6.45 8.82 -5.29
N PRO A 87 -5.24 8.72 -4.70
CA PRO A 87 -5.07 8.37 -3.30
C PRO A 87 -5.78 9.36 -2.38
N CYS A 88 -6.37 8.85 -1.29
CA CYS A 88 -7.04 9.69 -0.29
C CYS A 88 -6.01 10.55 0.48
N GLY A 89 -6.50 11.57 1.21
CA GLY A 89 -5.64 12.49 1.97
C GLY A 89 -4.70 11.78 2.95
N ALA A 90 -5.18 10.76 3.65
CA ALA A 90 -4.37 9.98 4.58
C ALA A 90 -3.25 9.19 3.86
N CYS A 91 -3.55 8.57 2.72
CA CYS A 91 -2.53 7.89 1.90
C CYS A 91 -1.49 8.86 1.36
N ARG A 92 -1.92 10.04 0.90
CA ARG A 92 -1.00 11.09 0.46
C ARG A 92 -0.07 11.54 1.58
N GLN A 93 -0.58 11.71 2.80
CA GLN A 93 0.25 12.07 3.95
C GLN A 93 1.31 10.99 4.23
N VAL A 94 0.91 9.71 4.24
CA VAL A 94 1.87 8.59 4.44
C VAL A 94 2.90 8.56 3.32
N LEU A 95 2.48 8.66 2.05
CA LEU A 95 3.37 8.73 0.90
C LEU A 95 4.39 9.89 1.03
N MET A 96 3.93 11.05 1.52
CA MET A 96 4.77 12.23 1.73
C MET A 96 5.73 12.10 2.91
N GLU A 97 5.47 11.22 3.86
CA GLU A 97 6.36 10.92 4.97
C GLU A 97 7.45 9.92 4.52
N VAL A 98 7.03 8.87 3.81
CA VAL A 98 7.95 7.81 3.36
C VAL A 98 8.76 8.19 2.13
N ARG A 99 8.45 9.32 1.46
CA ARG A 99 9.23 9.82 0.31
C ARG A 99 10.63 10.31 0.66
N ARG A 100 11.06 10.34 1.93
CA ARG A 100 12.38 10.89 2.34
C ARG A 100 13.60 10.08 1.86
N CYS A 101 13.46 9.29 0.80
CA CYS A 101 14.55 8.70 0.01
C CYS A 101 14.25 8.72 -1.51
N LEU A 102 13.46 9.69 -2.00
CA LEU A 102 13.38 10.05 -3.42
C LEU A 102 14.28 11.24 -3.74
#